data_AF-A0A392S3X1-F1
#
_entry.id   AF-A0A392S3X1-F1
#
_cell.length_a   1.000
_cell.length_b   1.000
_cell.length_c   1.000
_cell.angle_alpha   90.00
_cell.angle_beta   90.00
_cell.angle_gamma   90.00
#
_symmetry.space_group_name_H-M   'P 1'
#
loop_
_entity.id
_entity.type
_entity.pdbx_description
1 polymer ?
#
loop_
_entity_poly.entity_id
_entity_poly.type
_entity_poly.pdbx_seq_one_letter_code
_entity_poly.pdbx_strand_id
1 'polypeptide(L)'
;FISLYLLGETAKTRESPLSLHYKLFSEQHVPDIVGPSYRFASTPMIRKETIAALEANCKELDEKKLQFEGMIHALRLEEAAVEAAHAVKV
;
A
#
# COMPACT_ATOMS: atom_id res chain seq x y z
N PHE A 1 51.45 -21.38 18.69
CA PHE A 1 51.02 -21.99 17.41
C PHE A 1 49.81 -21.21 16.93
N ILE A 2 49.76 -20.45 15.84
CA ILE A 2 50.67 -20.11 14.74
C ILE A 2 50.30 -18.67 14.34
N SER A 3 51.30 -17.83 14.13
CA SER A 3 51.18 -16.59 13.38
C SER A 3 51.03 -16.95 11.90
N LEU A 4 49.98 -16.48 11.21
CA LEU A 4 49.93 -16.50 9.76
C LEU A 4 49.57 -15.11 9.20
N TYR A 5 50.61 -14.38 8.81
CA TYR A 5 50.71 -13.56 7.60
C TYR A 5 49.52 -12.65 7.22
N LEU A 6 49.63 -11.36 7.54
CA LEU A 6 49.30 -10.30 6.59
C LEU A 6 50.60 -9.55 6.24
N LEU A 7 51.38 -10.24 5.43
CA LEU A 7 52.54 -9.72 4.73
C LEU A 7 52.05 -8.68 3.71
N GLY A 8 52.31 -7.41 4.00
CA GLY A 8 52.72 -6.46 2.98
C GLY A 8 51.63 -5.91 2.05
N GLU A 9 50.56 -5.32 2.59
CA GLU A 9 49.79 -4.34 1.83
C GLU A 9 50.15 -2.93 2.29
N THR A 10 51.18 -2.36 1.66
CA THR A 10 51.43 -0.92 1.77
C THR A 10 50.42 -0.20 0.88
N ALA A 11 49.59 0.66 1.48
CA ALA A 11 48.71 1.52 0.70
C ALA A 11 49.56 2.38 -0.25
N LYS A 12 49.48 2.09 -1.55
CA LYS A 12 50.23 2.85 -2.56
C LYS A 12 49.57 4.21 -2.73
N THR A 13 50.18 5.22 -2.11
CA THR A 13 49.78 6.62 -2.28
C THR A 13 49.95 6.99 -3.74
N ARG A 14 48.96 7.66 -4.33
CA ARG A 14 49.07 8.13 -5.72
C ARG A 14 50.12 9.23 -5.78
N GLU A 15 51.01 9.13 -6.75
CA GLU A 15 52.05 10.13 -7.03
C GLU A 15 51.48 11.52 -7.39
N SER A 16 50.21 11.58 -7.81
CA SER A 16 49.54 12.81 -8.21
C SER A 16 48.07 12.87 -7.74
N PRO A 17 47.56 14.08 -7.43
CA PRO A 17 46.15 14.29 -7.12
C PRO A 17 45.26 13.88 -8.30
N LEU A 18 44.09 13.32 -8.02
CA LEU A 18 43.05 13.11 -9.03
C LEU A 18 42.64 14.48 -9.58
N SER A 19 42.94 14.76 -10.85
CA SER A 19 42.43 15.96 -11.51
C SER A 19 41.13 15.64 -12.23
N LEU A 20 40.09 16.42 -11.93
CA LEU A 20 38.84 16.39 -12.67
C LEU A 20 39.01 17.19 -13.96
N HIS A 21 38.70 16.59 -15.10
CA HIS A 21 38.84 17.25 -16.39
C HIS A 21 37.78 18.33 -16.58
N TYR A 22 38.15 19.52 -17.06
CA TYR A 22 37.23 20.68 -17.20
C TYR A 22 35.99 20.40 -18.07
N LYS A 23 36.08 19.46 -19.02
CA LYS A 23 34.91 19.00 -19.82
C LYS A 23 33.80 18.36 -18.99
N LEU A 24 34.06 17.98 -17.73
CA LEU A 24 33.03 17.55 -16.80
C LEU A 24 32.14 18.71 -16.32
N PHE A 25 32.53 19.96 -16.54
CA PHE A 25 31.75 21.15 -16.22
C PHE A 25 31.43 21.98 -17.47
N SER A 26 31.80 21.49 -18.66
CA SER A 26 31.42 22.15 -19.91
C SER A 26 29.93 21.93 -20.15
N GLU A 27 29.25 22.96 -20.62
CA GLU A 27 27.78 23.06 -20.76
C GLU A 27 27.11 21.92 -21.58
N GLN A 28 27.89 21.08 -22.26
CA GLN A 28 27.42 19.88 -22.96
C GLN A 28 27.18 18.69 -22.00
N HIS A 29 26.38 18.89 -20.96
CA HIS A 29 25.90 17.78 -20.14
C HIS A 29 24.77 17.03 -20.87
N VAL A 30 24.78 15.70 -20.77
CA VAL A 30 23.58 14.90 -21.09
C VAL A 30 22.45 15.41 -20.19
N PRO A 31 21.25 15.72 -20.73
CA PRO A 31 20.13 16.16 -19.91
C PRO A 31 19.88 15.18 -18.78
N ASP A 32 19.70 15.70 -17.57
CA ASP A 32 19.33 14.90 -16.41
C ASP A 32 18.09 14.07 -16.74
N ILE A 33 18.20 12.75 -16.62
CA ILE A 33 17.15 11.78 -16.96
C ILE A 33 16.05 11.78 -15.88
N VAL A 34 16.20 12.58 -14.83
CA VAL A 34 15.15 12.85 -13.87
C VAL A 34 14.12 13.78 -14.51
N GLY A 35 13.28 13.19 -15.36
CA GLY A 35 12.02 13.79 -15.76
C GLY A 35 11.17 14.10 -14.51
N PRO A 36 10.33 15.14 -14.54
CA PRO A 36 9.50 15.49 -13.40
C PRO A 36 8.72 14.26 -12.96
N SER A 37 8.91 13.86 -11.69
CA SER A 37 8.05 12.88 -11.05
C SER A 37 6.63 13.40 -11.19
N TYR A 38 5.84 12.72 -12.02
CA TYR A 38 4.42 12.96 -12.13
C TYR A 38 3.85 12.67 -10.73
N ARG A 39 3.78 13.67 -9.85
CA ARG A 39 2.80 13.58 -8.78
C ARG A 39 1.49 13.68 -9.53
N PHE A 40 0.81 12.54 -9.71
CA PHE A 40 -0.60 12.55 -10.09
C PHE A 40 -1.32 13.34 -9.01
N ALA A 41 -1.41 14.66 -9.19
CA ALA A 41 -2.30 15.49 -8.42
C ALA A 41 -3.68 14.96 -8.76
N SER A 42 -4.25 14.12 -7.89
CA SER A 42 -5.64 13.74 -8.00
C SER A 42 -6.44 15.03 -8.12
N THR A 43 -7.02 15.26 -9.30
CA THR A 43 -7.73 16.49 -9.58
C THR A 43 -8.82 16.63 -8.52
N PRO A 44 -9.00 17.81 -7.88
CA PRO A 44 -9.92 17.97 -6.76
C PRO A 44 -11.35 17.46 -7.02
N MET A 45 -11.77 17.46 -8.28
CA MET A 45 -13.05 16.91 -8.74
C MET A 45 -13.16 15.39 -8.53
N ILE A 46 -12.12 14.61 -8.89
CA ILE A 46 -12.09 13.15 -8.74
C ILE A 46 -12.17 12.74 -7.26
N ARG A 47 -11.54 13.49 -6.35
CA ARG A 47 -11.64 13.20 -4.91
C ARG A 47 -13.04 13.39 -4.37
N LYS A 48 -13.73 14.47 -4.76
CA LYS A 48 -15.11 14.73 -4.31
C LYS A 48 -16.09 13.68 -4.83
N GLU A 49 -15.95 13.29 -6.10
CA GLU A 49 -16.75 12.23 -6.71
C GLU A 49 -16.52 10.88 -6.02
N THR A 50 -15.25 10.56 -5.71
CA THR A 50 -14.90 9.33 -4.99
C THR A 50 -15.52 9.31 -3.59
N ILE A 51 -15.47 10.43 -2.85
CA ILE A 51 -16.10 10.52 -1.52
C ILE A 51 -17.61 10.31 -1.62
N ALA A 52 -18.28 10.99 -2.56
CA ALA A 52 -19.73 10.83 -2.74
C ALA A 52 -20.13 9.40 -3.10
N ALA A 53 -19.34 8.72 -3.94
CA ALA A 53 -19.56 7.32 -4.28
C ALA A 53 -19.41 6.39 -3.06
N LEU A 54 -18.40 6.63 -2.21
CA LEU A 54 -18.22 5.88 -0.97
C LEU A 54 -19.36 6.11 0.01
N GLU A 55 -19.80 7.36 0.19
CA GLU A 55 -20.95 7.69 1.06
C GLU A 55 -22.25 7.04 0.59
N ALA A 56 -22.50 7.01 -0.73
CA ALA A 56 -23.65 6.32 -1.30
C ALA A 56 -23.58 4.81 -1.06
N ASN A 57 -22.39 4.21 -1.22
CA ASN A 57 -22.20 2.79 -0.97
C ASN A 57 -22.40 2.42 0.50
N CYS A 58 -21.92 3.24 1.44
CA CYS A 58 -22.17 3.03 2.86
C CYS A 58 -23.67 2.98 3.18
N LYS A 59 -24.48 3.89 2.62
CA LYS A 59 -25.94 3.88 2.82
C LYS A 59 -26.58 2.60 2.29
N GLU A 60 -26.20 2.17 1.09
CA GLU A 60 -26.71 0.91 0.50
C GLU A 60 -26.34 -0.31 1.36
N LEU A 61 -25.13 -0.32 1.93
CA LEU A 61 -24.69 -1.39 2.83
C LEU A 61 -25.49 -1.41 4.14
N ASP A 62 -25.84 -0.25 4.70
CA ASP A 62 -26.68 -0.18 5.90
C ASP A 62 -28.09 -0.73 5.65
N GLU A 63 -28.69 -0.43 4.50
CA GLU A 63 -29.99 -0.99 4.11
C GLU A 63 -29.93 -2.51 3.95
N LYS A 64 -28.89 -3.03 3.28
CA LYS A 64 -28.67 -4.48 3.14
C LYS A 64 -28.44 -5.16 4.49
N LYS A 65 -27.69 -4.53 5.39
CA LYS A 65 -27.48 -5.02 6.75
C LYS A 65 -28.81 -5.19 7.49
N LEU A 66 -29.67 -4.17 7.43
CA LEU A 66 -30.99 -4.23 8.07
C LEU A 66 -31.85 -5.37 7.50
N GLN A 67 -31.83 -5.58 6.18
CA GLN A 67 -32.55 -6.70 5.54
C GLN A 67 -32.05 -8.06 6.07
N PHE A 68 -30.73 -8.26 6.14
CA PHE A 68 -30.16 -9.50 6.65
C PHE A 68 -30.47 -9.73 8.14
N GLU A 69 -30.41 -8.69 8.96
CA GLU A 69 -30.79 -8.78 10.38
C GLU A 69 -32.27 -9.20 10.53
N GLY A 70 -33.17 -8.65 9.71
CA GLY A 70 -34.57 -9.06 9.67
C GLY A 70 -34.76 -10.53 9.27
N MET A 71 -34.06 -10.98 8.23
CA MET A 71 -34.11 -12.38 7.79
C MET A 71 -33.60 -13.34 8.87
N ILE A 72 -32.48 -13.01 9.53
CA ILE A 72 -31.93 -13.81 10.63
C ILE A 72 -32.93 -13.91 11.77
N HIS A 73 -33.60 -12.80 12.12
CA HIS A 73 -34.60 -12.80 13.18
C HIS A 73 -35.80 -13.69 12.83
N ALA A 74 -36.31 -13.61 11.60
CA ALA A 74 -37.41 -14.46 11.14
C ALA A 74 -37.04 -15.96 11.21
N LEU A 75 -35.86 -16.32 10.70
CA LEU A 75 -35.37 -17.70 10.72
C LEU A 75 -35.22 -18.24 12.15
N ARG A 76 -34.73 -17.43 13.09
CA ARG A 76 -34.64 -17.82 14.51
C ARG A 76 -36.00 -18.06 15.14
N LEU A 77 -37.02 -17.27 14.78
CA LEU A 77 -38.38 -17.50 15.26
C LEU A 77 -38.97 -18.80 14.70
N GLU A 78 -38.73 -19.07 13.42
CA GLU A 78 -39.14 -20.33 12.78
C GLU A 78 -38.48 -21.54 13.46
N GLU A 79 -37.16 -21.46 13.70
CA GLU A 79 -36.40 -22.51 14.40
C GLU A 79 -36.95 -22.75 15.81
N ALA A 80 -37.15 -21.70 16.60
CA ALA A 80 -37.72 -21.82 17.94
C ALA A 80 -39.14 -22.40 17.94
N ALA A 81 -39.96 -22.08 16.94
CA ALA A 81 -41.31 -22.64 16.79
C ALA A 81 -41.26 -24.15 16.48
N VAL A 82 -40.31 -24.59 15.65
CA VAL A 82 -40.08 -26.01 15.34
C VAL A 82 -39.62 -26.77 16.59
N GLU A 83 -38.68 -26.20 17.35
CA GLU A 83 -38.20 -26.79 18.61
C GLU A 83 -39.33 -26.96 19.64
N ALA A 84 -40.16 -25.92 19.82
CA ALA A 84 -41.31 -25.98 20.72
C ALA A 84 -42.34 -27.04 20.28
N ALA A 85 -42.63 -27.13 18.98
CA ALA A 85 -43.55 -28.14 18.46
C ALA A 85 -43.02 -29.57 18.60
N HIS A 86 -41.70 -29.77 18.55
CA HIS A 86 -41.07 -31.05 18.80
C HIS A 86 -41.10 -31.42 20.30
N ALA A 87 -40.84 -30.47 21.18
CA ALA A 87 -40.86 -30.67 22.64
C ALA A 87 -42.26 -31.04 23.18
N VAL A 88 -43.35 -30.60 22.53
CA VAL A 88 -44.73 -30.92 22.92
C VAL A 88 -45.18 -32.33 22.46
N LYS A 89 -44.45 -32.96 21.53
CA LYS A 89 -44.78 -34.29 20.97
C LYS A 89 -44.02 -35.45 21.63
N VAL A 90 -43.15 -35.18 22.59
CA VAL A 90 -42.42 -36.16 23.42
C VAL A 90 -43.11 -36.29 24.77
#